data_AF-A0A423UIE8-F1
#
_entry.id   AF-A0A423UIE8-F1
#
_cell.length_a   1.000
_cell.length_b   1.000
_cell.length_c   1.000
_cell.angle_alpha   90.00
_cell.angle_beta   90.00
_cell.angle_gamma   90.00
#
_symmetry.space_group_name_H-M   'P 1'
#
loop_
_entity.id
_entity.type
_entity.pdbx_description
1 polymer ?
#
loop_
_entity_poly.entity_id
_entity_poly.type
_entity_poly.pdbx_seq_one_letter_code
_entity_poly.pdbx_strand_id
1 'polypeptide(L)'
;MVGQAAIAQAAPRKSHVARGIAFAALGGICWGFSGTCAQLMTSELGVPVAWITCVRLLLGALIFLVACLFKNWRSLRAVLRDKRSLLRIAAFSMFGVLLTQMSYLSAISYTNAGTGTVLERLGLVVIMFIVCVRVRRWPKPRELFGLVFALGGTFLIATKGNIGALAIPAEGLMWGVVSAFALAAYTLLPGKVLAKWGSFIVTGLAMLLGGTVATVFVQPWSIPVDITPELVGVMGAMVIIGTFAAYLFYLQGITDAGPVRAGLVGCVEPVSATVISAVWLGTPVTPVDVAGIAMIVVMVLLVTQREEAPAKGEGGLDGSPDDLPPFEGRASLLGYYRSRPATHDDFVRFQEVLEDGHEALAALGIEEKGSKKYPSERRVMRAIDWGTAHVVTVPERTGDEEAGGERIIGVFAVDPRGDEAYGRSSGADWLTESAEPPAGEAPYAALHWVCVASEARRRGVGMFILGEAERLAKAAGKRSLRCDVYEGNEPMRALLMEYGFSSCGTAVLRDRLGRERRRAAFERLW
;
A
#
# COMPACT_ATOMS: atom_id res chain seq x y z
N MET A 1 13.53 -48.23 4.73
CA MET A 1 12.50 -48.16 3.68
C MET A 1 11.42 -47.18 4.16
N VAL A 2 11.18 -46.11 3.37
CA VAL A 2 10.09 -45.09 3.49
C VAL A 2 10.17 -44.25 4.79
N GLY A 3 10.37 -42.93 4.84
CA GLY A 3 10.16 -41.83 3.90
C GLY A 3 9.29 -40.78 4.61
N GLN A 4 9.82 -39.61 4.96
CA GLN A 4 9.02 -38.37 5.17
C GLN A 4 9.93 -37.13 5.20
N ALA A 5 9.68 -36.25 4.23
CA ALA A 5 10.37 -34.99 3.99
C ALA A 5 9.87 -33.88 4.93
N ALA A 6 10.73 -32.94 5.32
CA ALA A 6 10.32 -31.71 5.97
C ALA A 6 11.15 -30.48 5.55
N ILE A 7 10.63 -29.83 4.50
CA ILE A 7 10.49 -28.39 4.28
C ILE A 7 11.76 -27.53 4.36
N ALA A 8 12.45 -27.47 3.22
CA ALA A 8 13.31 -26.35 2.86
C ALA A 8 12.51 -25.03 2.79
N GLN A 9 13.12 -23.99 3.34
CA GLN A 9 12.77 -22.58 3.24
C GLN A 9 12.46 -22.18 1.78
N ALA A 10 11.41 -21.38 1.57
CA ALA A 10 11.11 -20.80 0.27
C ALA A 10 11.17 -19.27 0.36
N ALA A 11 12.12 -18.67 -0.39
CA ALA A 11 11.91 -17.37 -1.03
C ALA A 11 10.49 -17.34 -1.64
N PRO A 12 9.79 -16.19 -1.77
CA PRO A 12 8.44 -16.18 -2.34
C PRO A 12 8.47 -16.96 -3.65
N ARG A 13 7.88 -18.18 -3.62
CA ARG A 13 7.96 -19.09 -4.77
C ARG A 13 7.49 -18.29 -5.97
N LYS A 14 8.19 -18.37 -7.11
CA LYS A 14 7.76 -17.75 -8.38
C LYS A 14 6.25 -17.92 -8.65
N SER A 15 5.66 -19.01 -8.13
CA SER A 15 4.21 -19.30 -8.16
C SER A 15 3.32 -18.27 -7.46
N HIS A 16 3.70 -17.65 -6.34
CA HIS A 16 2.86 -16.67 -5.63
C HIS A 16 2.76 -15.34 -6.39
N VAL A 17 3.88 -14.87 -6.95
CA VAL A 17 3.89 -13.66 -7.78
C VAL A 17 3.15 -13.91 -9.10
N ALA A 18 3.39 -15.06 -9.76
CA ALA A 18 2.66 -15.44 -10.97
C ALA A 18 1.15 -15.56 -10.72
N ARG A 19 0.75 -16.15 -9.58
CA ARG A 19 -0.65 -16.21 -9.13
C ARG A 19 -1.24 -14.81 -8.92
N GLY A 20 -0.50 -13.90 -8.28
CA GLY A 20 -0.95 -12.53 -8.10
C GLY A 20 -1.10 -11.76 -9.41
N ILE A 21 -0.17 -11.96 -10.36
CA ILE A 21 -0.29 -11.40 -11.72
C ILE A 21 -1.54 -11.96 -12.42
N ALA A 22 -1.77 -13.26 -12.35
CA ALA A 22 -2.95 -13.90 -12.96
C ALA A 22 -4.26 -13.35 -12.37
N PHE A 23 -4.34 -13.19 -11.05
CA PHE A 23 -5.52 -12.61 -10.40
C PHE A 23 -5.72 -11.13 -10.71
N ALA A 24 -4.64 -10.33 -10.78
CA ALA A 24 -4.73 -8.94 -11.21
C ALA A 24 -5.22 -8.82 -12.66
N ALA A 25 -4.74 -9.69 -13.55
CA ALA A 25 -5.17 -9.73 -14.96
C ALA A 25 -6.65 -10.13 -15.07
N LEU A 26 -7.06 -11.16 -14.32
CA LEU A 26 -8.45 -11.59 -14.28
C LEU A 26 -9.37 -10.47 -13.77
N GLY A 27 -8.95 -9.75 -12.74
CA GLY A 27 -9.66 -8.56 -12.25
C GLY A 27 -9.83 -7.50 -13.34
N GLY A 28 -8.75 -7.15 -14.05
CA GLY A 28 -8.78 -6.21 -15.16
C GLY A 28 -9.69 -6.65 -16.32
N ILE A 29 -9.66 -7.94 -16.67
CA ILE A 29 -10.53 -8.52 -17.71
C ILE A 29 -12.00 -8.44 -17.29
N CYS A 30 -12.31 -8.74 -16.03
CA CYS A 30 -13.68 -8.62 -15.51
C CYS A 30 -14.19 -7.17 -15.54
N TRP A 31 -13.32 -6.19 -15.26
CA TRP A 31 -13.69 -4.77 -15.43
C TRP A 31 -13.91 -4.40 -16.90
N GLY A 32 -13.07 -4.86 -17.81
CA GLY A 32 -13.28 -4.64 -19.25
C GLY A 32 -14.58 -5.25 -19.76
N PHE A 33 -14.92 -6.47 -19.28
CA PHE A 33 -16.22 -7.10 -19.51
C PHE A 33 -17.38 -6.24 -18.98
N SER A 34 -17.23 -5.63 -17.80
CA SER A 34 -18.23 -4.70 -17.25
C SER A 34 -18.50 -3.51 -18.18
N GLY A 35 -17.44 -2.97 -18.80
CA GLY A 35 -17.55 -1.91 -19.81
C GLY A 35 -18.30 -2.37 -21.06
N THR A 36 -18.10 -3.61 -21.51
CA THR A 36 -18.86 -4.16 -22.65
C THR A 36 -20.32 -4.40 -22.30
N CYS A 37 -20.63 -4.88 -21.09
CA CYS A 37 -22.02 -4.96 -20.61
C CYS A 37 -22.69 -3.58 -20.60
N ALA A 38 -21.96 -2.54 -20.17
CA ALA A 38 -22.45 -1.17 -20.23
C ALA A 38 -22.80 -0.75 -21.66
N GLN A 39 -21.88 -1.00 -22.61
CA GLN A 39 -22.09 -0.70 -24.01
C GLN A 39 -23.35 -1.40 -24.53
N LEU A 40 -23.46 -2.73 -24.38
CA LEU A 40 -24.62 -3.51 -24.81
C LEU A 40 -25.95 -2.95 -24.27
N MET A 41 -26.00 -2.65 -22.97
CA MET A 41 -27.21 -2.08 -22.35
C MET A 41 -27.56 -0.70 -22.92
N THR A 42 -26.57 0.15 -23.20
CA THR A 42 -26.82 1.51 -23.71
C THR A 42 -27.09 1.56 -25.21
N SER A 43 -26.36 0.80 -26.02
CA SER A 43 -26.39 0.91 -27.49
C SER A 43 -27.41 -0.01 -28.15
N GLU A 44 -27.62 -1.21 -27.61
CA GLU A 44 -28.55 -2.20 -28.21
C GLU A 44 -29.86 -2.28 -27.45
N LEU A 45 -29.81 -2.29 -26.10
CA LEU A 45 -31.01 -2.38 -25.26
C LEU A 45 -31.63 -1.00 -24.93
N GLY A 46 -31.00 0.10 -25.37
CA GLY A 46 -31.52 1.46 -25.20
C GLY A 46 -31.68 1.92 -23.75
N VAL A 47 -31.01 1.27 -22.79
CA VAL A 47 -31.18 1.54 -21.37
C VAL A 47 -30.42 2.83 -20.99
N PRO A 48 -31.09 3.81 -20.36
CA PRO A 48 -30.43 5.06 -19.96
C PRO A 48 -29.31 4.83 -18.94
N VAL A 49 -28.18 5.53 -19.12
CA VAL A 49 -27.01 5.48 -18.23
C VAL A 49 -27.37 5.75 -16.75
N ALA A 50 -28.27 6.71 -16.52
CA ALA A 50 -28.73 7.06 -15.19
C ALA A 50 -29.45 5.90 -14.50
N TRP A 51 -30.25 5.13 -15.24
CA TRP A 51 -30.94 3.95 -14.73
C TRP A 51 -29.95 2.83 -14.38
N ILE A 52 -29.02 2.54 -15.29
CA ILE A 52 -27.94 1.54 -15.08
C ILE A 52 -27.15 1.89 -13.82
N THR A 53 -26.81 3.16 -13.64
CA THR A 53 -26.04 3.64 -12.48
C THR A 53 -26.79 3.41 -11.17
N CYS A 54 -28.08 3.73 -11.10
CA CYS A 54 -28.89 3.51 -9.90
C CYS A 54 -28.92 2.04 -9.50
N VAL A 55 -29.27 1.17 -10.45
CA VAL A 55 -29.42 -0.27 -10.21
C VAL A 55 -28.09 -0.90 -9.85
N ARG A 56 -27.03 -0.62 -10.60
CA ARG A 56 -25.68 -1.16 -10.37
C ARG A 56 -25.13 -0.78 -9.00
N LEU A 57 -25.24 0.50 -8.61
CA LEU A 57 -24.70 0.96 -7.32
C LEU A 57 -25.45 0.36 -6.14
N LEU A 58 -26.78 0.25 -6.22
CA LEU A 58 -27.58 -0.37 -5.14
C LEU A 58 -27.34 -1.88 -5.04
N LEU A 59 -27.27 -2.60 -6.15
CA LEU A 59 -26.96 -4.03 -6.14
C LEU A 59 -25.51 -4.30 -5.69
N GLY A 60 -24.55 -3.49 -6.13
CA GLY A 60 -23.18 -3.54 -5.65
C GLY A 60 -23.10 -3.29 -4.13
N ALA A 61 -23.76 -2.24 -3.64
CA ALA A 61 -23.86 -1.94 -2.22
C ALA A 61 -24.42 -3.12 -1.42
N LEU A 62 -25.51 -3.73 -1.91
CA LEU A 62 -26.12 -4.90 -1.28
C LEU A 62 -25.10 -6.03 -1.12
N ILE A 63 -24.39 -6.42 -2.19
CA ILE A 63 -23.42 -7.52 -2.14
C ILE A 63 -22.27 -7.20 -1.18
N PHE A 64 -21.67 -6.01 -1.28
CA PHE A 64 -20.54 -5.61 -0.44
C PHE A 64 -20.94 -5.49 1.05
N LEU A 65 -22.12 -4.94 1.35
CA LEU A 65 -22.60 -4.79 2.72
C LEU A 65 -23.04 -6.12 3.33
N VAL A 66 -23.69 -7.00 2.56
CA VAL A 66 -24.01 -8.37 3.00
C VAL A 66 -22.73 -9.13 3.34
N ALA A 67 -21.69 -9.04 2.51
CA ALA A 67 -20.38 -9.62 2.83
C ALA A 67 -19.77 -9.03 4.11
N CYS A 68 -19.98 -7.73 4.37
CA CYS A 68 -19.56 -7.09 5.63
C CYS A 68 -20.35 -7.57 6.84
N LEU A 69 -21.65 -7.83 6.71
CA LEU A 69 -22.48 -8.34 7.80
C LEU A 69 -22.01 -9.71 8.27
N PHE A 70 -21.58 -10.59 7.37
CA PHE A 70 -21.06 -11.90 7.77
C PHE A 70 -19.65 -11.85 8.36
N LYS A 71 -18.77 -10.97 7.86
CA LYS A 71 -17.34 -10.97 8.24
C LYS A 71 -16.98 -9.96 9.33
N ASN A 72 -17.60 -8.79 9.34
CA ASN A 72 -17.15 -7.59 10.06
C ASN A 72 -18.30 -6.70 10.59
N TRP A 73 -19.45 -7.27 10.98
CA TRP A 73 -20.65 -6.48 11.33
C TRP A 73 -20.41 -5.43 12.42
N ARG A 74 -19.55 -5.73 13.40
CA ARG A 74 -19.18 -4.79 14.48
C ARG A 74 -18.48 -3.54 13.93
N SER A 75 -17.57 -3.73 12.99
CA SER A 75 -16.87 -2.62 12.31
C SER A 75 -17.81 -1.81 11.44
N LEU A 76 -18.77 -2.46 10.77
CA LEU A 76 -19.79 -1.76 9.99
C LEU A 76 -20.65 -0.86 10.90
N ARG A 77 -21.11 -1.38 12.04
CA ARG A 77 -21.86 -0.59 13.03
C ARG A 77 -21.03 0.57 13.60
N ALA A 78 -19.74 0.34 13.83
CA ALA A 78 -18.83 1.36 14.34
C ALA A 78 -18.59 2.51 13.34
N VAL A 79 -18.51 2.23 12.02
CA VAL A 79 -18.41 3.28 10.99
C VAL A 79 -19.59 4.23 11.05
N LEU A 80 -20.80 3.70 11.23
CA LEU A 80 -22.02 4.50 11.25
C LEU A 80 -22.07 5.52 12.41
N ARG A 81 -21.24 5.34 13.44
CA ARG A 81 -21.10 6.28 14.56
C ARG A 81 -20.01 7.33 14.33
N ASP A 82 -19.07 7.07 13.43
CA ASP A 82 -17.97 7.99 13.12
C ASP A 82 -18.39 9.00 12.04
N LYS A 83 -19.01 10.10 12.48
CA LYS A 83 -19.49 11.20 11.61
C LYS A 83 -18.39 11.75 10.69
N ARG A 84 -17.14 11.81 11.15
CA ARG A 84 -16.02 12.34 10.35
C ARG A 84 -15.63 11.38 9.23
N SER A 85 -15.63 10.08 9.50
CA SER A 85 -15.43 9.07 8.46
C SER A 85 -16.60 9.03 7.50
N LEU A 86 -17.85 9.13 7.99
CA LEU A 86 -19.03 9.19 7.13
C LEU A 86 -19.01 10.40 6.20
N LEU A 87 -18.60 11.59 6.65
CA LEU A 87 -18.48 12.75 5.79
C LEU A 87 -17.43 12.55 4.67
N ARG A 88 -16.30 11.90 5.00
CA ARG A 88 -15.28 11.55 4.00
C ARG A 88 -15.77 10.47 3.03
N ILE A 89 -16.50 9.48 3.52
CA ILE A 89 -17.16 8.46 2.69
C ILE A 89 -18.21 9.12 1.80
N ALA A 90 -18.93 10.15 2.27
CA ALA A 90 -19.88 10.90 1.48
C ALA A 90 -19.20 11.68 0.35
N ALA A 91 -18.10 12.38 0.65
CA ALA A 91 -17.30 13.03 -0.39
C ALA A 91 -16.75 12.01 -1.42
N PHE A 92 -16.23 10.87 -0.95
CA PHE A 92 -15.78 9.80 -1.84
C PHE A 92 -16.92 9.18 -2.65
N SER A 93 -18.11 9.02 -2.06
CA SER A 93 -19.30 8.51 -2.72
C SER A 93 -19.74 9.42 -3.88
N MET A 94 -19.77 10.73 -3.66
CA MET A 94 -20.21 11.68 -4.69
C MET A 94 -19.15 11.90 -5.76
N PHE A 95 -17.93 12.27 -5.38
CA PHE A 95 -16.88 12.68 -6.33
C PHE A 95 -16.05 11.51 -6.85
N GLY A 96 -15.92 10.45 -6.05
CA GLY A 96 -15.20 9.24 -6.44
C GLY A 96 -16.11 8.23 -7.09
N VAL A 97 -17.14 7.74 -6.41
CA VAL A 97 -17.92 6.59 -6.89
C VAL A 97 -18.96 7.00 -7.94
N LEU A 98 -19.90 7.89 -7.56
CA LEU A 98 -21.04 8.24 -8.41
C LEU A 98 -20.60 9.01 -9.65
N LEU A 99 -19.73 10.02 -9.49
CA LEU A 99 -19.24 10.81 -10.62
C LEU A 99 -18.46 9.94 -11.61
N THR A 100 -17.58 9.05 -11.13
CA THR A 100 -16.87 8.11 -12.01
C THR A 100 -17.87 7.20 -12.73
N GLN A 101 -18.82 6.61 -12.00
CA GLN A 101 -19.80 5.71 -12.61
C GLN A 101 -20.63 6.39 -13.70
N MET A 102 -21.15 7.59 -13.44
CA MET A 102 -21.96 8.35 -14.40
C MET A 102 -21.12 8.78 -15.61
N SER A 103 -19.94 9.36 -15.38
CA SER A 103 -19.10 9.89 -16.46
C SER A 103 -18.50 8.78 -17.33
N TYR A 104 -18.04 7.68 -16.73
CA TYR A 104 -17.55 6.50 -17.45
C TYR A 104 -18.61 5.87 -18.35
N LEU A 105 -19.80 5.59 -17.80
CA LEU A 105 -20.89 4.99 -18.58
C LEU A 105 -21.40 5.94 -19.67
N SER A 106 -21.44 7.24 -19.39
CA SER A 106 -21.81 8.25 -20.40
C SER A 106 -20.79 8.29 -21.53
N ALA A 107 -19.49 8.29 -21.21
CA ALA A 107 -18.42 8.22 -22.21
C ALA A 107 -18.57 6.97 -23.10
N ILE A 108 -18.87 5.81 -22.51
CA ILE A 108 -19.13 4.57 -23.27
C ILE A 108 -20.35 4.71 -24.17
N SER A 109 -21.46 5.29 -23.67
CA SER A 109 -22.70 5.42 -24.45
C SER A 109 -22.56 6.29 -25.70
N TYR A 110 -21.69 7.31 -25.66
CA TYR A 110 -21.38 8.16 -26.81
C TYR A 110 -20.24 7.61 -27.68
N THR A 111 -19.50 6.60 -27.21
CA THR A 111 -18.33 6.06 -27.88
C THR A 111 -18.42 4.53 -28.00
N ASN A 112 -17.62 3.80 -27.23
CA ASN A 112 -17.63 2.36 -27.06
C ASN A 112 -16.84 2.00 -25.79
N ALA A 113 -16.92 0.75 -25.34
CA ALA A 113 -16.29 0.27 -24.12
C ALA A 113 -14.76 0.45 -24.13
N GLY A 114 -14.11 0.16 -25.26
CA GLY A 114 -12.66 0.31 -25.42
C GLY A 114 -12.21 1.77 -25.32
N THR A 115 -12.87 2.67 -26.05
CA THR A 115 -12.55 4.10 -26.05
C THR A 115 -12.85 4.75 -24.69
N GLY A 116 -14.00 4.45 -24.08
CA GLY A 116 -14.38 4.99 -22.78
C GLY A 116 -13.41 4.61 -21.66
N THR A 117 -13.00 3.34 -21.59
CA THR A 117 -11.98 2.88 -20.62
C THR A 117 -10.64 3.57 -20.84
N VAL A 118 -10.23 3.75 -22.08
CA VAL A 118 -8.98 4.43 -22.41
C VAL A 118 -9.00 5.91 -21.99
N LEU A 119 -10.09 6.63 -22.24
CA LEU A 119 -10.24 8.03 -21.83
C LEU A 119 -10.22 8.17 -20.30
N GLU A 120 -10.86 7.26 -19.58
CA GLU A 120 -10.81 7.22 -18.11
C GLU A 120 -9.38 7.02 -17.59
N ARG A 121 -8.56 6.19 -18.25
CA ARG A 121 -7.15 5.96 -17.86
C ARG A 121 -6.26 7.20 -17.92
N LEU A 122 -6.69 8.27 -18.60
CA LEU A 122 -6.03 9.58 -18.52
C LEU A 122 -6.06 10.16 -17.09
N GLY A 123 -6.92 9.66 -16.22
CA GLY A 123 -6.91 10.03 -14.80
C GLY A 123 -5.58 9.73 -14.11
N LEU A 124 -4.76 8.80 -14.62
CA LEU A 124 -3.39 8.57 -14.13
C LEU A 124 -2.48 9.78 -14.31
N VAL A 125 -2.65 10.52 -15.41
CA VAL A 125 -1.93 11.79 -15.66
C VAL A 125 -2.37 12.84 -14.65
N VAL A 126 -3.68 12.93 -14.36
CA VAL A 126 -4.22 13.84 -13.34
C VAL A 126 -3.68 13.49 -11.96
N ILE A 127 -3.66 12.21 -11.60
CA ILE A 127 -3.09 11.72 -10.33
C ILE A 127 -1.61 12.10 -10.24
N MET A 128 -0.83 11.82 -11.28
CA MET A 128 0.59 12.17 -11.36
C MET A 128 0.82 13.66 -11.13
N PHE A 129 0.06 14.52 -11.82
CA PHE A 129 0.14 15.97 -11.65
C PHE A 129 -0.17 16.40 -10.20
N ILE A 130 -1.28 15.91 -9.63
CA ILE A 130 -1.67 16.20 -8.24
C ILE A 130 -0.57 15.77 -7.27
N VAL A 131 0.02 14.60 -7.47
CA VAL A 131 1.11 14.09 -6.62
C VAL A 131 2.37 14.95 -6.75
N CYS A 132 2.77 15.33 -7.97
CA CYS A 132 3.93 16.20 -8.18
C CYS A 132 3.75 17.56 -7.47
N VAL A 133 2.56 18.16 -7.57
CA VAL A 133 2.23 19.42 -6.88
C VAL A 133 2.22 19.25 -5.36
N ARG A 134 1.59 18.18 -4.85
CA ARG A 134 1.49 17.90 -3.39
C ARG A 134 2.85 17.67 -2.74
N VAL A 135 3.74 16.98 -3.45
CA VAL A 135 5.08 16.62 -2.96
C VAL A 135 6.11 17.69 -3.36
N ARG A 136 5.71 18.72 -4.12
CA ARG A 136 6.59 19.80 -4.63
C ARG A 136 7.81 19.28 -5.40
N ARG A 137 7.62 18.25 -6.21
CA ARG A 137 8.66 17.69 -7.10
C ARG A 137 8.30 17.91 -8.56
N TRP A 138 9.33 17.97 -9.41
CA TRP A 138 9.13 17.93 -10.85
C TRP A 138 8.78 16.51 -11.35
N PRO A 139 8.01 16.38 -12.45
CA PRO A 139 7.77 15.10 -13.08
C PRO A 139 9.09 14.50 -13.55
N LYS A 140 9.28 13.19 -13.34
CA LYS A 140 10.46 12.48 -13.84
C LYS A 140 10.43 12.41 -15.37
N PRO A 141 11.58 12.25 -16.06
CA PRO A 141 11.60 12.10 -17.52
C PRO A 141 10.66 10.99 -18.04
N ARG A 142 10.55 9.86 -17.32
CA ARG A 142 9.63 8.76 -17.67
C ARG A 142 8.15 9.16 -17.54
N GLU A 143 7.81 9.94 -16.53
CA GLU A 143 6.47 10.51 -16.33
C GLU A 143 6.13 11.48 -17.47
N LEU A 144 7.10 12.27 -17.94
CA LEU A 144 6.96 13.16 -19.09
C LEU A 144 6.76 12.39 -20.40
N PHE A 145 7.54 11.33 -20.64
CA PHE A 145 7.32 10.44 -21.79
C PHE A 145 5.94 9.79 -21.73
N GLY A 146 5.53 9.32 -20.54
CA GLY A 146 4.19 8.81 -20.31
C GLY A 146 3.12 9.83 -20.70
N LEU A 147 3.26 11.09 -20.29
CA LEU A 147 2.35 12.17 -20.67
C LEU A 147 2.25 12.34 -22.19
N VAL A 148 3.37 12.31 -22.91
CA VAL A 148 3.37 12.39 -24.38
C VAL A 148 2.61 11.21 -25.00
N PHE A 149 2.83 9.99 -24.51
CA PHE A 149 2.11 8.81 -24.97
C PHE A 149 0.61 8.86 -24.65
N ALA A 150 0.21 9.37 -23.48
CA ALA A 150 -1.19 9.58 -23.13
C ALA A 150 -1.87 10.55 -24.11
N LEU A 151 -1.30 11.75 -24.25
CA LEU A 151 -1.86 12.79 -25.11
C LEU A 151 -1.90 12.34 -26.57
N GLY A 152 -0.84 11.71 -27.05
CA GLY A 152 -0.77 11.15 -28.40
C GLY A 152 -1.80 10.05 -28.63
N GLY A 153 -1.93 9.10 -27.70
CA GLY A 153 -2.92 8.02 -27.81
C GLY A 153 -4.36 8.53 -27.80
N THR A 154 -4.67 9.50 -26.93
CA THR A 154 -5.99 10.16 -26.89
C THR A 154 -6.28 10.93 -28.16
N PHE A 155 -5.31 11.71 -28.66
CA PHE A 155 -5.45 12.44 -29.91
C PHE A 155 -5.73 11.49 -31.08
N LEU A 156 -5.00 10.37 -31.14
CA LEU A 156 -5.13 9.38 -32.20
C LEU A 156 -6.52 8.72 -32.20
N ILE A 157 -7.03 8.37 -31.02
CA ILE A 157 -8.38 7.82 -30.85
C ILE A 157 -9.46 8.86 -31.15
N ALA A 158 -9.30 10.10 -30.69
CA ALA A 158 -10.25 11.18 -30.90
C ALA A 158 -10.40 11.58 -32.37
N THR A 159 -9.33 11.44 -33.15
CA THR A 159 -9.30 11.81 -34.58
C THR A 159 -9.54 10.62 -35.52
N LYS A 160 -9.45 9.37 -35.03
CA LYS A 160 -9.37 8.16 -35.87
C LYS A 160 -8.37 8.29 -37.02
N GLY A 161 -7.31 9.09 -36.83
CA GLY A 161 -6.27 9.33 -37.84
C GLY A 161 -6.57 10.47 -38.82
N ASN A 162 -7.74 11.13 -38.73
CA ASN A 162 -8.06 12.32 -39.50
C ASN A 162 -7.85 13.59 -38.65
N ILE A 163 -6.73 14.28 -38.88
CA ILE A 163 -6.32 15.46 -38.10
C ILE A 163 -7.32 16.64 -38.23
N GLY A 164 -8.13 16.66 -39.30
CA GLY A 164 -9.08 17.74 -39.58
C GLY A 164 -10.47 17.58 -38.97
N ALA A 165 -10.81 16.43 -38.37
CA ALA A 165 -12.13 16.19 -37.81
C ALA A 165 -12.08 15.29 -36.56
N LEU A 166 -12.88 15.63 -35.54
CA LEU A 166 -13.11 14.69 -34.44
C LEU A 166 -14.02 13.57 -34.92
N ALA A 167 -13.56 12.33 -34.74
CA ALA A 167 -14.35 11.14 -35.00
C ALA A 167 -15.21 10.73 -33.79
N ILE A 168 -14.91 11.29 -32.61
CA ILE A 168 -15.67 11.08 -31.38
C ILE A 168 -16.63 12.25 -31.15
N PRO A 169 -17.90 12.01 -30.79
CA PRO A 169 -18.82 13.07 -30.37
C PRO A 169 -18.24 13.92 -29.22
N ALA A 170 -18.46 15.23 -29.25
CA ALA A 170 -17.91 16.16 -28.26
C ALA A 170 -18.33 15.79 -26.83
N GLU A 171 -19.57 15.28 -26.68
CA GLU A 171 -20.14 14.80 -25.42
C GLU A 171 -19.37 13.60 -24.87
N GLY A 172 -18.99 12.65 -25.73
CA GLY A 172 -18.22 11.47 -25.35
C GLY A 172 -16.83 11.84 -24.86
N LEU A 173 -16.16 12.79 -25.54
CA LEU A 173 -14.86 13.31 -25.11
C LEU A 173 -14.97 14.07 -23.79
N MET A 174 -15.97 14.93 -23.64
CA MET A 174 -16.22 15.69 -22.41
C MET A 174 -16.43 14.75 -21.22
N TRP A 175 -17.30 13.75 -21.36
CA TRP A 175 -17.53 12.76 -20.31
C TRP A 175 -16.30 11.90 -20.02
N GLY A 176 -15.50 11.57 -21.03
CA GLY A 176 -14.22 10.90 -20.85
C GLY A 176 -13.22 11.71 -20.02
N VAL A 177 -13.11 13.02 -20.27
CA VAL A 177 -12.27 13.92 -19.46
C VAL A 177 -12.80 14.05 -18.04
N VAL A 178 -14.11 14.21 -17.85
CA VAL A 178 -14.73 14.22 -16.52
C VAL A 178 -14.42 12.92 -15.77
N SER A 179 -14.50 11.78 -16.47
CA SER A 179 -14.16 10.46 -15.91
C SER A 179 -12.70 10.38 -15.48
N ALA A 180 -11.76 10.95 -16.23
CA ALA A 180 -10.35 11.02 -15.83
C ALA A 180 -10.15 11.77 -14.49
N PHE A 181 -10.82 12.91 -14.30
CA PHE A 181 -10.79 13.63 -13.01
C PHE A 181 -11.50 12.86 -11.90
N ALA A 182 -12.62 12.21 -12.21
CA ALA A 182 -13.38 11.38 -11.28
C ALA A 182 -12.55 10.18 -10.81
N LEU A 183 -11.81 9.51 -11.71
CA LEU A 183 -10.87 8.44 -11.38
C LEU A 183 -9.78 8.92 -10.41
N ALA A 184 -9.27 10.14 -10.61
CA ALA A 184 -8.29 10.72 -9.69
C ALA A 184 -8.89 10.94 -8.29
N ALA A 185 -10.12 11.45 -8.22
CA ALA A 185 -10.86 11.60 -6.96
C ALA A 185 -11.15 10.24 -6.32
N TYR A 186 -11.59 9.25 -7.09
CA TYR A 186 -11.84 7.88 -6.66
C TYR A 186 -10.60 7.24 -6.05
N THR A 187 -9.43 7.51 -6.62
CA THR A 187 -8.15 6.96 -6.17
C THR A 187 -7.61 7.67 -4.93
N LEU A 188 -7.67 8.99 -4.89
CA LEU A 188 -6.95 9.80 -3.88
C LEU A 188 -7.80 10.14 -2.64
N LEU A 189 -9.11 10.34 -2.78
CA LEU A 189 -9.99 10.73 -1.65
C LEU A 189 -10.11 9.68 -0.54
N PRO A 190 -10.29 8.37 -0.83
CA PRO A 190 -10.68 7.42 0.20
C PRO A 190 -9.50 6.91 1.06
N GLY A 191 -8.24 7.31 0.76
CA GLY A 191 -7.04 6.74 1.39
C GLY A 191 -7.09 6.65 2.93
N LYS A 192 -7.52 7.71 3.62
CA LYS A 192 -7.63 7.73 5.10
C LYS A 192 -8.75 6.83 5.64
N VAL A 193 -9.88 6.73 4.95
CA VAL A 193 -11.02 5.92 5.40
C VAL A 193 -10.84 4.45 5.06
N LEU A 194 -10.21 4.14 3.91
CA LEU A 194 -9.81 2.78 3.54
C LEU A 194 -8.83 2.19 4.56
N ALA A 195 -7.84 2.98 4.96
CA ALA A 195 -6.90 2.61 6.03
C ALA A 195 -7.60 2.31 7.36
N LYS A 196 -8.62 3.10 7.72
CA LYS A 196 -9.29 3.01 9.02
C LYS A 196 -10.29 1.85 9.11
N TRP A 197 -11.06 1.62 8.04
CA TRP A 197 -12.27 0.77 8.04
C TRP A 197 -12.23 -0.38 7.03
N GLY A 198 -11.22 -0.44 6.18
CA GLY A 198 -11.10 -1.45 5.15
C GLY A 198 -11.96 -1.16 3.91
N SER A 199 -11.55 -1.75 2.79
CA SER A 199 -12.10 -1.41 1.49
C SER A 199 -13.54 -1.91 1.28
N PHE A 200 -13.93 -3.06 1.85
CA PHE A 200 -15.30 -3.57 1.70
C PHE A 200 -16.35 -2.63 2.33
N ILE A 201 -16.11 -2.14 3.55
CA ILE A 201 -17.07 -1.28 4.25
C ILE A 201 -17.17 0.08 3.56
N VAL A 202 -16.02 0.69 3.24
CA VAL A 202 -15.96 2.00 2.58
C VAL A 202 -16.61 1.96 1.20
N THR A 203 -16.27 0.97 0.37
CA THR A 203 -16.86 0.82 -0.96
C THR A 203 -18.35 0.51 -0.89
N GLY A 204 -18.78 -0.41 0.00
CA GLY A 204 -20.19 -0.73 0.17
C GLY A 204 -21.04 0.46 0.61
N LEU A 205 -20.57 1.25 1.60
CA LEU A 205 -21.27 2.45 2.05
C LEU A 205 -21.23 3.58 1.00
N ALA A 206 -20.13 3.73 0.27
CA ALA A 206 -20.02 4.73 -0.79
C ALA A 206 -20.93 4.40 -1.98
N MET A 207 -21.05 3.12 -2.35
CA MET A 207 -22.02 2.64 -3.35
C MET A 207 -23.46 2.82 -2.86
N LEU A 208 -23.73 2.52 -1.59
CA LEU A 208 -25.07 2.70 -1.02
C LEU A 208 -25.50 4.17 -1.10
N LEU A 209 -24.68 5.07 -0.56
CA LEU A 209 -24.99 6.49 -0.55
C LEU A 209 -25.10 7.06 -1.97
N GLY A 210 -24.17 6.70 -2.86
CA GLY A 210 -24.16 7.19 -4.23
C GLY A 210 -25.36 6.67 -5.02
N GLY A 211 -25.70 5.40 -4.85
CA GLY A 211 -26.88 4.76 -5.43
C GLY A 211 -28.17 5.35 -4.88
N THR A 212 -28.27 5.61 -3.57
CA THR A 212 -29.44 6.27 -2.97
C THR A 212 -29.61 7.69 -3.50
N VAL A 213 -28.53 8.48 -3.52
CA VAL A 213 -28.56 9.85 -4.07
C VAL A 213 -28.99 9.82 -5.53
N ALA A 214 -28.35 9.00 -6.37
CA ALA A 214 -28.73 8.85 -7.77
C ALA A 214 -30.21 8.46 -7.93
N THR A 215 -30.67 7.49 -7.13
CA THR A 215 -32.05 7.00 -7.17
C THR A 215 -33.08 8.08 -6.80
N VAL A 216 -32.78 8.93 -5.81
CA VAL A 216 -33.66 10.05 -5.41
C VAL A 216 -33.82 11.07 -6.54
N PHE A 217 -32.74 11.40 -7.24
CA PHE A 217 -32.77 12.40 -8.32
C PHE A 217 -33.29 11.84 -9.65
N VAL A 218 -32.87 10.62 -10.00
CA VAL A 218 -33.19 9.98 -11.29
C VAL A 218 -34.57 9.33 -11.27
N GLN A 219 -35.00 8.82 -10.12
CA GLN A 219 -36.27 8.10 -9.95
C GLN A 219 -36.42 6.98 -10.98
N PRO A 220 -35.55 5.94 -10.95
CA PRO A 220 -35.45 4.92 -12.00
C PRO A 220 -36.75 4.14 -12.24
N TRP A 221 -37.67 4.09 -11.27
CA TRP A 221 -39.01 3.50 -11.41
C TRP A 221 -39.95 4.30 -12.33
N SER A 222 -39.64 5.56 -12.62
CA SER A 222 -40.41 6.42 -13.53
C SER A 222 -39.92 6.36 -14.98
N ILE A 223 -38.76 5.73 -15.21
CA ILE A 223 -38.14 5.61 -16.53
C ILE A 223 -38.69 4.33 -17.18
N PRO A 224 -39.29 4.41 -18.38
CA PRO A 224 -39.77 3.23 -19.09
C PRO A 224 -38.58 2.43 -19.62
N VAL A 225 -38.18 1.40 -18.87
CA VAL A 225 -37.16 0.43 -19.27
C VAL A 225 -37.82 -0.94 -19.32
N ASP A 226 -37.74 -1.59 -20.49
CA ASP A 226 -38.25 -2.94 -20.66
C ASP A 226 -37.32 -3.95 -19.96
N ILE A 227 -37.78 -4.51 -18.84
CA ILE A 227 -37.02 -5.48 -18.07
C ILE A 227 -37.13 -6.86 -18.74
N THR A 228 -36.28 -7.09 -19.73
CA THR A 228 -36.15 -8.38 -20.41
C THR A 228 -35.26 -9.34 -19.63
N PRO A 229 -35.40 -10.67 -19.80
CA PRO A 229 -34.48 -11.65 -19.21
C PRO A 229 -33.01 -11.40 -19.61
N GLU A 230 -32.79 -10.90 -20.82
CA GLU A 230 -31.48 -10.50 -21.31
C GLU A 230 -30.90 -9.34 -20.50
N LEU A 231 -31.66 -8.26 -20.30
CA LEU A 231 -31.22 -7.12 -19.48
C LEU A 231 -30.88 -7.56 -18.05
N VAL A 232 -31.71 -8.40 -17.44
CA VAL A 232 -31.45 -8.94 -16.10
C VAL A 232 -30.17 -9.77 -16.08
N GLY A 233 -29.94 -10.61 -17.08
CA GLY A 233 -28.72 -11.40 -17.23
C GLY A 233 -27.46 -10.53 -17.37
N VAL A 234 -27.50 -9.53 -18.26
CA VAL A 234 -26.37 -8.62 -18.51
C VAL A 234 -26.08 -7.75 -17.28
N MET A 235 -27.11 -7.19 -16.63
CA MET A 235 -26.96 -6.43 -15.39
C MET A 235 -26.39 -7.29 -14.26
N GLY A 236 -26.91 -8.52 -14.09
CA GLY A 236 -26.40 -9.48 -13.11
C GLY A 236 -24.93 -9.81 -13.35
N ALA A 237 -24.54 -10.06 -14.60
CA ALA A 237 -23.14 -10.31 -14.97
C ALA A 237 -22.25 -9.09 -14.70
N MET A 238 -22.71 -7.88 -15.05
CA MET A 238 -22.00 -6.63 -14.80
C MET A 238 -21.73 -6.40 -13.30
N VAL A 239 -22.70 -6.72 -12.44
CA VAL A 239 -22.58 -6.56 -10.99
C VAL A 239 -21.73 -7.67 -10.36
N ILE A 240 -22.03 -8.94 -10.66
CA ILE A 240 -21.36 -10.07 -10.02
C ILE A 240 -19.93 -10.23 -10.54
N ILE A 241 -19.76 -10.31 -11.86
CA ILE A 241 -18.45 -10.52 -12.49
C ILE A 241 -17.72 -9.18 -12.56
N GLY A 242 -18.35 -8.18 -13.15
CA GLY A 242 -17.72 -6.90 -13.47
C GLY A 242 -17.52 -5.95 -12.29
N THR A 243 -18.08 -6.24 -11.12
CA THR A 243 -17.90 -5.39 -9.93
C THR A 243 -17.34 -6.20 -8.76
N PHE A 244 -18.08 -7.19 -8.26
CA PHE A 244 -17.68 -7.91 -7.05
C PHE A 244 -16.50 -8.86 -7.29
N ALA A 245 -16.60 -9.77 -8.26
CA ALA A 245 -15.54 -10.73 -8.57
C ALA A 245 -14.27 -10.03 -9.08
N ALA A 246 -14.42 -9.05 -9.98
CA ALA A 246 -13.32 -8.20 -10.45
C ALA A 246 -12.53 -7.60 -9.28
N TYR A 247 -13.24 -7.02 -8.31
CA TYR A 247 -12.65 -6.45 -7.12
C TYR A 247 -11.94 -7.50 -6.23
N LEU A 248 -12.53 -8.69 -6.04
CA LEU A 248 -11.89 -9.77 -5.27
C LEU A 248 -10.60 -10.26 -5.93
N PHE A 249 -10.63 -10.50 -7.24
CA PHE A 249 -9.45 -10.92 -7.98
C PHE A 249 -8.37 -9.86 -7.97
N TYR A 250 -8.74 -8.59 -8.18
CA TYR A 250 -7.78 -7.51 -8.11
C TYR A 250 -7.16 -7.36 -6.71
N LEU A 251 -7.96 -7.47 -5.64
CA LEU A 251 -7.46 -7.41 -4.26
C LEU A 251 -6.53 -8.60 -3.94
N GLN A 252 -6.86 -9.80 -4.44
CA GLN A 252 -5.97 -10.96 -4.34
C GLN A 252 -4.68 -10.73 -5.12
N GLY A 253 -4.76 -10.12 -6.31
CA GLY A 253 -3.61 -9.73 -7.11
C GLY A 253 -2.68 -8.76 -6.39
N ILE A 254 -3.24 -7.74 -5.73
CA ILE A 254 -2.48 -6.82 -4.87
C ILE A 254 -1.82 -7.58 -3.71
N THR A 255 -2.55 -8.49 -3.07
CA THR A 255 -2.07 -9.24 -1.91
C THR A 255 -0.90 -10.17 -2.27
N ASP A 256 -0.98 -10.84 -3.42
CA ASP A 256 -0.01 -11.84 -3.85
C ASP A 256 1.19 -11.26 -4.63
N ALA A 257 0.95 -10.28 -5.52
CA ALA A 257 2.00 -9.69 -6.39
C ALA A 257 2.45 -8.29 -5.95
N GLY A 258 1.74 -7.66 -4.99
CA GLY A 258 1.98 -6.29 -4.56
C GLY A 258 1.21 -5.26 -5.41
N PRO A 259 0.91 -4.07 -4.85
CA PRO A 259 0.07 -3.06 -5.48
C PRO A 259 0.63 -2.52 -6.80
N VAL A 260 1.95 -2.40 -6.92
CA VAL A 260 2.61 -1.88 -8.12
C VAL A 260 2.44 -2.84 -9.30
N ARG A 261 2.74 -4.13 -9.11
CA ARG A 261 2.60 -5.15 -10.16
C ARG A 261 1.14 -5.39 -10.52
N ALA A 262 0.26 -5.43 -9.52
CA ALA A 262 -1.17 -5.57 -9.76
C ALA A 262 -1.75 -4.37 -10.54
N GLY A 263 -1.31 -3.15 -10.21
CA GLY A 263 -1.69 -1.93 -10.93
C GLY A 263 -1.21 -1.92 -12.39
N LEU A 264 0.04 -2.32 -12.63
CA LEU A 264 0.60 -2.52 -13.98
C LEU A 264 -0.22 -3.52 -14.81
N VAL A 265 -0.59 -4.64 -14.21
CA VAL A 265 -1.40 -5.68 -14.89
C VAL A 265 -2.85 -5.23 -15.09
N GLY A 266 -3.37 -4.32 -14.26
CA GLY A 266 -4.68 -3.70 -14.43
C GLY A 266 -4.85 -2.93 -15.75
N CYS A 267 -3.76 -2.64 -16.47
CA CYS A 267 -3.78 -2.07 -17.83
C CYS A 267 -4.40 -3.01 -18.87
N VAL A 268 -4.62 -4.28 -18.53
CA VAL A 268 -5.35 -5.22 -19.40
C VAL A 268 -6.80 -4.80 -19.59
N GLU A 269 -7.38 -4.00 -18.68
CA GLU A 269 -8.78 -3.56 -18.76
C GLU A 269 -9.17 -2.94 -20.13
N PRO A 270 -8.57 -1.85 -20.62
CA PRO A 270 -8.94 -1.27 -21.91
C PRO A 270 -8.73 -2.21 -23.10
N VAL A 271 -7.70 -3.05 -23.05
CA VAL A 271 -7.44 -4.09 -24.06
C VAL A 271 -8.57 -5.11 -24.07
N SER A 272 -8.94 -5.60 -22.89
CA SER A 272 -10.03 -6.57 -22.73
C SER A 272 -11.39 -5.98 -23.11
N ALA A 273 -11.71 -4.75 -22.74
CA ALA A 273 -12.93 -4.06 -23.15
C ALA A 273 -13.02 -3.96 -24.69
N THR A 274 -11.93 -3.59 -25.34
CA THR A 274 -11.85 -3.50 -26.80
C THR A 274 -12.04 -4.86 -27.46
N VAL A 275 -11.34 -5.89 -27.01
CA VAL A 275 -11.43 -7.24 -27.58
C VAL A 275 -12.83 -7.83 -27.35
N ILE A 276 -13.37 -7.72 -26.13
CA ILE A 276 -14.68 -8.28 -25.80
C ILE A 276 -15.77 -7.52 -26.57
N SER A 277 -15.74 -6.20 -26.65
CA SER A 277 -16.73 -5.43 -27.44
C SER A 277 -16.64 -5.69 -28.95
N ALA A 278 -15.43 -5.92 -29.49
CA ALA A 278 -15.26 -6.28 -30.89
C ALA A 278 -15.81 -7.68 -31.20
N VAL A 279 -15.51 -8.68 -30.36
CA VAL A 279 -15.92 -10.07 -30.57
C VAL A 279 -17.38 -10.30 -30.23
N TRP A 280 -17.87 -9.71 -29.14
CA TRP A 280 -19.23 -9.95 -28.65
C TRP A 280 -20.26 -9.05 -29.34
N LEU A 281 -19.97 -7.75 -29.48
CA LEU A 281 -20.91 -6.74 -30.01
C LEU A 281 -20.63 -6.36 -31.46
N GLY A 282 -19.60 -6.93 -32.09
CA GLY A 282 -19.19 -6.54 -33.45
C GLY A 282 -18.71 -5.08 -33.55
N THR A 283 -18.22 -4.49 -32.45
CA THR A 283 -17.80 -3.08 -32.43
C THR A 283 -16.63 -2.88 -33.40
N PRO A 284 -16.70 -1.94 -34.36
CA PRO A 284 -15.63 -1.70 -35.31
C PRO A 284 -14.39 -1.15 -34.61
N VAL A 285 -13.29 -1.91 -34.67
CA VAL A 285 -11.97 -1.51 -34.15
C VAL A 285 -11.07 -1.18 -35.33
N THR A 286 -10.61 0.07 -35.40
CA THR A 286 -9.69 0.53 -36.44
C THR A 286 -8.24 0.27 -36.02
N PRO A 287 -7.29 0.16 -36.97
CA PRO A 287 -5.86 0.08 -36.65
C PRO A 287 -5.38 1.27 -35.80
N VAL A 288 -6.03 2.43 -35.98
CA VAL A 288 -5.77 3.65 -35.24
C VAL A 288 -6.17 3.52 -33.76
N ASP A 289 -7.28 2.85 -33.47
CA ASP A 289 -7.69 2.55 -32.09
C ASP A 289 -6.66 1.66 -31.39
N VAL A 290 -6.17 0.63 -32.10
CA VAL A 290 -5.14 -0.27 -31.58
C VAL A 290 -3.86 0.47 -31.26
N ALA A 291 -3.42 1.37 -32.15
CA ALA A 291 -2.25 2.19 -31.92
C ALA A 291 -2.43 3.14 -30.71
N GLY A 292 -3.61 3.76 -30.56
CA GLY A 292 -3.90 4.63 -29.44
C GLY A 292 -3.95 3.89 -28.10
N ILE A 293 -4.56 2.70 -28.09
CA ILE A 293 -4.55 1.79 -26.93
C ILE A 293 -3.12 1.40 -26.57
N ALA A 294 -2.30 1.02 -27.56
CA ALA A 294 -0.92 0.64 -27.34
C ALA A 294 -0.11 1.79 -26.72
N MET A 295 -0.26 3.02 -27.22
CA MET A 295 0.38 4.20 -26.64
C MET A 295 -0.04 4.41 -25.18
N ILE A 296 -1.32 4.25 -24.86
CA ILE A 296 -1.83 4.44 -23.49
C ILE A 296 -1.37 3.31 -22.56
N VAL A 297 -1.29 2.07 -23.04
CA VAL A 297 -0.68 0.97 -22.29
C VAL A 297 0.80 1.28 -22.00
N VAL A 298 1.56 1.74 -22.99
CA VAL A 298 2.96 2.17 -22.81
C VAL A 298 3.06 3.30 -21.79
N MET A 299 2.18 4.31 -21.85
CA MET A 299 2.11 5.37 -20.86
C MET A 299 1.93 4.81 -19.46
N VAL A 300 0.96 3.91 -19.23
CA VAL A 300 0.76 3.38 -17.89
C VAL A 300 1.99 2.61 -17.44
N LEU A 301 2.57 1.76 -18.29
CA LEU A 301 3.80 1.05 -17.96
C LEU A 301 4.93 2.01 -17.57
N LEU A 302 5.13 3.11 -18.30
CA LEU A 302 6.17 4.10 -17.99
C LEU A 302 5.91 4.85 -16.67
N VAL A 303 4.65 5.21 -16.41
CA VAL A 303 4.25 5.94 -15.19
C VAL A 303 4.27 5.03 -13.96
N THR A 304 4.07 3.73 -14.13
CA THR A 304 3.95 2.77 -13.03
C THR A 304 5.20 1.90 -12.81
N GLN A 305 6.11 1.81 -13.79
CA GLN A 305 7.42 1.18 -13.61
C GLN A 305 8.38 2.12 -12.84
N ARG A 306 8.99 1.58 -11.79
CA ARG A 306 10.15 2.19 -11.13
C ARG A 306 11.44 1.84 -11.85
N GLU A 307 12.47 2.63 -11.65
CA GLU A 307 13.85 2.26 -12.00
C GLU A 307 14.19 0.90 -11.40
N GLU A 308 14.72 -0.01 -12.23
CA GLU A 308 15.80 -0.87 -11.74
C GLU A 308 16.90 0.08 -11.28
N ALA A 309 17.40 -0.14 -10.07
CA ALA A 309 18.47 0.66 -9.49
C ALA A 309 19.56 0.89 -10.56
N PRO A 310 20.08 2.13 -10.73
CA PRO A 310 21.18 2.34 -11.64
C PRO A 310 22.31 1.38 -11.28
N ALA A 311 22.88 0.76 -12.33
CA ALA A 311 24.00 -0.15 -12.18
C ALA A 311 25.08 0.50 -11.31
N LYS A 312 25.61 -0.27 -10.35
CA LYS A 312 26.75 0.10 -9.50
C LYS A 312 27.82 0.82 -10.32
N GLY A 313 28.06 2.07 -10.01
CA GLY A 313 29.18 2.85 -10.53
C GLY A 313 28.81 4.30 -10.76
N GLU A 314 29.44 5.18 -9.98
CA GLU A 314 29.54 6.64 -10.20
C GLU A 314 28.36 7.49 -9.72
N GLY A 315 28.58 8.18 -8.59
CA GLY A 315 27.71 9.23 -8.06
C GLY A 315 27.52 9.10 -6.55
N GLY A 316 28.33 9.80 -5.75
CA GLY A 316 28.20 9.84 -4.29
C GLY A 316 26.81 10.34 -3.87
N LEU A 317 26.17 9.58 -2.99
CA LEU A 317 24.89 9.93 -2.37
C LEU A 317 25.13 11.02 -1.32
N ASP A 318 24.45 12.16 -1.43
CA ASP A 318 24.60 13.32 -0.54
C ASP A 318 23.48 13.45 0.51
N GLY A 319 22.89 12.33 0.94
CA GLY A 319 22.22 12.24 2.25
C GLY A 319 21.06 13.20 2.53
N SER A 320 20.49 13.89 1.53
CA SER A 320 19.36 14.79 1.75
C SER A 320 18.05 14.00 1.93
N PRO A 321 17.05 14.53 2.68
CA PRO A 321 15.75 13.87 2.88
C PRO A 321 14.99 13.54 1.58
N ASP A 322 15.41 14.14 0.46
CA ASP A 322 14.80 13.98 -0.86
C ASP A 322 15.30 12.74 -1.62
N ASP A 323 16.34 12.04 -1.13
CA ASP A 323 16.90 10.82 -1.74
C ASP A 323 16.27 9.51 -1.22
N LEU A 324 15.20 9.61 -0.43
CA LEU A 324 14.51 8.42 0.10
C LEU A 324 13.44 7.92 -0.87
N PRO A 325 13.43 6.62 -1.24
CA PRO A 325 12.53 6.10 -2.26
C PRO A 325 11.03 6.29 -1.89
N PRO A 326 10.20 6.96 -2.72
CA PRO A 326 8.80 7.35 -2.46
C PRO A 326 7.73 6.25 -2.23
N PHE A 327 8.07 4.96 -2.03
CA PHE A 327 7.06 3.89 -1.85
C PHE A 327 7.33 2.90 -0.72
N GLU A 328 8.32 3.12 0.14
CA GLU A 328 8.34 2.45 1.43
C GLU A 328 7.48 3.24 2.40
N GLY A 329 6.19 2.88 2.45
CA GLY A 329 5.27 3.37 3.48
C GLY A 329 5.76 2.98 4.87
N ARG A 330 6.67 3.76 5.44
CA ARG A 330 6.98 3.67 6.86
C ARG A 330 5.74 4.14 7.61
N ALA A 331 5.24 3.29 8.48
CA ALA A 331 4.14 3.58 9.40
C ALA A 331 4.32 4.90 10.19
N SER A 332 5.54 5.44 10.27
CA SER A 332 5.88 6.76 10.82
C SER A 332 5.29 7.92 10.02
N LEU A 333 5.39 7.90 8.69
CA LEU A 333 4.91 8.97 7.81
C LEU A 333 3.38 8.95 7.62
N LEU A 334 2.78 7.77 7.78
CA LEU A 334 1.33 7.56 7.71
C LEU A 334 0.64 7.70 9.08
N GLY A 335 1.42 7.87 10.16
CA GLY A 335 0.91 8.03 11.54
C GLY A 335 0.26 6.78 12.13
N TYR A 336 0.60 5.58 11.64
CA TYR A 336 0.10 4.31 12.16
C TYR A 336 0.74 3.92 13.49
N TYR A 337 2.03 4.21 13.66
CA TYR A 337 2.80 3.99 14.87
C TYR A 337 3.39 5.31 15.34
N ARG A 338 3.41 5.51 16.65
CA ARG A 338 4.12 6.62 17.30
C ARG A 338 5.26 6.06 18.12
N SER A 339 6.34 6.82 18.23
CA SER A 339 7.38 6.55 19.21
C SER A 339 7.53 7.74 20.13
N ARG A 340 7.76 7.44 21.41
CA ARG A 340 8.10 8.41 22.44
C ARG A 340 9.07 7.79 23.44
N PRO A 341 9.83 8.60 24.18
CA PRO A 341 10.56 8.12 25.34
C PRO A 341 9.63 7.37 26.30
N ALA A 342 10.13 6.27 26.85
CA ALA A 342 9.45 5.51 27.88
C ALA A 342 9.43 6.33 29.18
N THR A 343 8.35 6.20 29.94
CA THR A 343 8.18 6.80 31.28
C THR A 343 8.15 5.70 32.33
N HIS A 344 8.21 6.06 33.62
CA HIS A 344 8.11 5.09 34.72
C HIS A 344 6.81 4.27 34.65
N ASP A 345 5.71 4.87 34.18
CA ASP A 345 4.40 4.20 34.04
C ASP A 345 4.42 3.11 32.97
N ASP A 346 5.29 3.25 31.97
CA ASP A 346 5.44 2.26 30.89
C ASP A 346 6.27 1.04 31.32
N PHE A 347 6.96 1.08 32.47
CA PHE A 347 7.96 0.09 32.87
C PHE A 347 7.42 -1.35 32.86
N VAL A 348 6.23 -1.57 33.45
CA VAL A 348 5.61 -2.90 33.51
C VAL A 348 5.37 -3.45 32.11
N ARG A 349 4.71 -2.66 31.25
CA ARG A 349 4.43 -3.07 29.87
C ARG A 349 5.70 -3.21 29.04
N PHE A 350 6.72 -2.40 29.31
CA PHE A 350 8.03 -2.51 28.67
C PHE A 350 8.66 -3.88 28.97
N GLN A 351 8.61 -4.32 30.23
CA GLN A 351 9.11 -5.63 30.63
C GLN A 351 8.33 -6.78 29.99
N GLU A 352 7.00 -6.69 29.90
CA GLU A 352 6.17 -7.69 29.21
C GLU A 352 6.61 -7.86 27.74
N VAL A 353 6.83 -6.75 27.02
CA VAL A 353 7.28 -6.81 25.61
C VAL A 353 8.70 -7.36 25.47
N LEU A 354 9.58 -7.13 26.45
CA LEU A 354 10.89 -7.78 26.49
C LEU A 354 10.76 -9.29 26.73
N GLU A 355 9.84 -9.72 27.60
CA GLU A 355 9.58 -11.12 27.86
C GLU A 355 9.05 -11.85 26.62
N ASP A 356 8.11 -11.25 25.88
CA ASP A 356 7.69 -11.71 24.54
C ASP A 356 8.89 -11.89 23.60
N GLY A 357 9.87 -10.99 23.68
CA GLY A 357 11.12 -11.06 22.93
C GLY A 357 11.99 -12.26 23.30
N HIS A 358 12.14 -12.53 24.60
CA HIS A 358 12.85 -13.71 25.10
C HIS A 358 12.18 -15.01 24.70
N GLU A 359 10.85 -15.08 24.78
CA GLU A 359 10.08 -16.26 24.33
C GLU A 359 10.28 -16.50 22.83
N ALA A 360 10.37 -15.44 22.02
CA ALA A 360 10.67 -15.56 20.60
C ALA A 360 12.06 -16.13 20.32
N LEU A 361 13.06 -15.72 21.09
CA LEU A 361 14.42 -16.24 20.98
C LEU A 361 14.48 -17.70 21.41
N ALA A 362 13.80 -18.06 22.50
CA ALA A 362 13.70 -19.43 22.97
C ALA A 362 13.05 -20.35 21.93
N ALA A 363 11.99 -19.88 21.25
CA ALA A 363 11.34 -20.61 20.15
C ALA A 363 12.25 -20.83 18.92
N LEU A 364 13.31 -20.02 18.76
CA LEU A 364 14.35 -20.20 17.74
C LEU A 364 15.49 -21.13 18.21
N GLY A 365 15.39 -21.72 19.41
CA GLY A 365 16.44 -22.55 20.01
C GLY A 365 17.65 -21.75 20.50
N ILE A 366 17.48 -20.44 20.72
CA ILE A 366 18.55 -19.56 21.19
C ILE A 366 18.48 -19.49 22.72
N GLU A 367 19.36 -20.24 23.41
CA GLU A 367 19.45 -20.19 24.86
C GLU A 367 20.30 -19.01 25.34
N GLU A 368 19.74 -18.16 26.21
CA GLU A 368 20.53 -17.16 26.92
C GLU A 368 21.44 -17.84 27.95
N LYS A 369 22.77 -17.83 27.70
CA LYS A 369 23.75 -18.34 28.66
C LYS A 369 23.81 -17.45 29.91
N GLY A 370 23.08 -17.83 30.97
CA GLY A 370 23.15 -17.23 32.31
C GLY A 370 21.85 -17.42 33.12
N SER A 371 21.94 -17.34 34.45
CA SER A 371 20.78 -17.50 35.36
C SER A 371 19.87 -16.27 35.46
N LYS A 372 20.18 -15.16 34.75
CA LYS A 372 19.44 -13.89 34.81
C LYS A 372 19.10 -13.40 33.40
N LYS A 373 17.81 -13.17 33.13
CA LYS A 373 17.28 -12.56 31.89
C LYS A 373 17.90 -11.17 31.65
N TYR A 374 18.24 -10.86 30.41
CA TYR A 374 18.85 -9.59 30.02
C TYR A 374 17.90 -8.75 29.13
N PRO A 375 17.68 -7.44 29.38
CA PRO A 375 18.29 -6.59 30.41
C PRO A 375 17.67 -6.81 31.79
N SER A 376 18.41 -6.40 32.83
CA SER A 376 17.86 -6.35 34.19
C SER A 376 16.92 -5.16 34.36
N GLU A 377 15.97 -5.29 35.29
CA GLU A 377 15.03 -4.23 35.67
C GLU A 377 15.72 -2.89 35.94
N ARG A 378 16.82 -2.93 36.71
CA ARG A 378 17.63 -1.75 37.02
C ARG A 378 18.21 -1.07 35.78
N ARG A 379 18.53 -1.83 34.74
CA ARG A 379 19.10 -1.31 33.49
C ARG A 379 18.02 -0.70 32.60
N VAL A 380 16.82 -1.30 32.59
CA VAL A 380 15.64 -0.71 31.94
C VAL A 380 15.24 0.59 32.63
N MET A 381 15.11 0.60 33.95
CA MET A 381 14.74 1.80 34.70
C MET A 381 15.75 2.95 34.49
N ARG A 382 17.05 2.65 34.51
CA ARG A 382 18.08 3.63 34.21
C ARG A 382 17.99 4.20 32.79
N ALA A 383 17.63 3.37 31.80
CA ALA A 383 17.44 3.84 30.43
C ALA A 383 16.18 4.71 30.28
N ILE A 384 15.14 4.46 31.08
CA ILE A 384 13.97 5.34 31.22
C ILE A 384 14.40 6.69 31.83
N ASP A 385 15.14 6.67 32.95
CA ASP A 385 15.63 7.88 33.62
C ASP A 385 16.51 8.74 32.69
N TRP A 386 17.28 8.10 31.81
CA TRP A 386 18.16 8.77 30.84
C TRP A 386 17.46 9.14 29.53
N GLY A 387 16.17 8.80 29.36
CA GLY A 387 15.43 9.05 28.12
C GLY A 387 15.94 8.29 26.91
N THR A 388 16.75 7.23 27.10
CA THR A 388 17.28 6.40 26.02
C THR A 388 16.36 5.22 25.69
N ALA A 389 15.52 4.79 26.64
CA ALA A 389 14.46 3.80 26.41
C ALA A 389 13.25 4.44 25.73
N HIS A 390 12.72 3.76 24.71
CA HIS A 390 11.61 4.22 23.89
C HIS A 390 10.54 3.14 23.76
N VAL A 391 9.29 3.59 23.71
CA VAL A 391 8.13 2.75 23.42
C VAL A 391 7.58 3.08 22.04
N VAL A 392 7.01 2.07 21.39
CA VAL A 392 6.24 2.21 20.16
C VAL A 392 4.78 1.97 20.51
N THR A 393 3.95 2.98 20.23
CA THR A 393 2.54 2.96 20.59
C THR A 393 1.64 2.97 19.36
N VAL A 394 0.48 2.33 19.52
CA VAL A 394 -0.68 2.47 18.65
C VAL A 394 -1.80 3.14 19.44
N PRO A 395 -2.66 3.94 18.80
CA PRO A 395 -3.85 4.45 19.45
C PRO A 395 -4.71 3.28 19.92
N GLU A 396 -5.04 3.25 21.21
CA GLU A 396 -5.90 2.21 21.77
C GLU A 396 -7.34 2.46 21.30
N ARG A 397 -7.92 1.46 20.62
CA ARG A 397 -9.33 1.47 20.23
C ARG A 397 -10.16 0.78 21.29
N THR A 398 -10.39 1.45 22.42
CA THR A 398 -11.56 1.15 23.25
C THR A 398 -12.79 1.77 22.58
N GLY A 399 -13.92 1.07 22.66
CA GLY A 399 -15.15 1.52 21.99
C GLY A 399 -15.61 2.90 22.46
N ASP A 400 -16.23 3.63 21.53
CA ASP A 400 -17.08 4.82 21.71
C ASP A 400 -16.53 6.11 22.37
N GLU A 401 -15.29 6.19 22.89
CA GLU A 401 -14.75 7.45 23.45
C GLU A 401 -13.42 7.93 22.85
N GLU A 402 -13.19 9.24 22.93
CA GLU A 402 -11.96 9.93 22.49
C GLU A 402 -10.70 9.23 23.02
N ALA A 403 -9.65 9.22 22.19
CA ALA A 403 -8.37 8.60 22.49
C ALA A 403 -7.79 9.11 23.82
N GLY A 404 -7.88 8.29 24.87
CA GLY A 404 -7.14 8.49 26.12
C GLY A 404 -5.96 7.52 26.29
N GLY A 405 -5.99 6.36 25.60
CA GLY A 405 -5.00 5.30 25.77
C GLY A 405 -4.06 5.14 24.56
N GLU A 406 -2.76 4.98 24.84
CA GLU A 406 -1.77 4.54 23.88
C GLU A 406 -1.33 3.12 24.25
N ARG A 407 -1.61 2.13 23.38
CA ARG A 407 -1.18 0.75 23.61
C ARG A 407 0.26 0.56 23.12
N ILE A 408 1.15 0.12 24.00
CA ILE A 408 2.54 -0.22 23.66
C ILE A 408 2.59 -1.57 22.94
N ILE A 409 3.21 -1.57 21.77
CA ILE A 409 3.35 -2.73 20.87
C ILE A 409 4.81 -3.04 20.50
N GLY A 410 5.75 -2.19 20.90
CA GLY A 410 7.16 -2.40 20.68
C GLY A 410 7.99 -1.56 21.63
N VAL A 411 9.22 -1.99 21.87
CA VAL A 411 10.19 -1.30 22.72
C VAL A 411 11.56 -1.37 22.09
N PHE A 412 12.38 -0.37 22.37
CA PHE A 412 13.78 -0.31 21.98
C PHE A 412 14.52 0.71 22.82
N ALA A 413 15.85 0.71 22.77
CA ALA A 413 16.67 1.75 23.37
C ALA A 413 17.74 2.22 22.41
N VAL A 414 18.01 3.52 22.43
CA VAL A 414 19.08 4.15 21.64
C VAL A 414 19.95 4.95 22.60
N ASP A 415 21.20 4.51 22.79
CA ASP A 415 22.17 5.24 23.61
C ASP A 415 23.12 6.05 22.72
N PRO A 416 23.02 7.39 22.69
CA PRO A 416 23.91 8.23 21.90
C PRO A 416 25.33 8.26 22.44
N ARG A 417 25.58 7.77 23.67
CA ARG A 417 26.94 7.65 24.22
C ARG A 417 27.64 6.38 23.75
N GLY A 418 26.96 5.55 22.97
CA GLY A 418 27.45 4.24 22.53
C GLY A 418 27.32 3.16 23.61
N ASP A 419 27.87 1.98 23.32
CA ASP A 419 27.99 0.87 24.27
C ASP A 419 29.46 0.61 24.58
N GLU A 420 29.84 0.69 25.86
CA GLU A 420 31.18 0.34 26.34
C GLU A 420 31.59 -1.09 25.95
N ALA A 421 30.63 -2.01 25.81
CA ALA A 421 30.89 -3.39 25.41
C ALA A 421 31.46 -3.46 23.98
N TYR A 422 31.07 -2.55 23.08
CA TYR A 422 31.61 -2.49 21.72
C TYR A 422 33.06 -1.98 21.72
N GLY A 423 33.38 -0.99 22.55
CA GLY A 423 34.76 -0.52 22.72
C GLY A 423 35.72 -1.56 23.32
N ARG A 424 35.20 -2.54 24.08
CA ARG A 424 35.97 -3.67 24.64
C ARG A 424 35.83 -4.96 23.82
N SER A 425 35.11 -4.93 22.71
CA SER A 425 34.85 -6.12 21.89
C SER A 425 36.03 -6.43 20.98
N SER A 426 36.20 -7.71 20.64
CA SER A 426 37.14 -8.15 19.60
C SER A 426 36.40 -8.88 18.48
N GLY A 427 36.99 -8.89 17.28
CA GLY A 427 36.49 -9.67 16.13
C GLY A 427 35.40 -9.00 15.27
N ALA A 428 34.91 -7.82 15.67
CA ALA A 428 34.02 -7.02 14.82
C ALA A 428 34.80 -5.86 14.16
N ASP A 429 34.72 -5.80 12.83
CA ASP A 429 35.30 -4.73 12.02
C ASP A 429 34.24 -3.64 11.83
N TRP A 430 34.17 -2.74 12.81
CA TRP A 430 33.26 -1.58 12.76
C TRP A 430 33.65 -0.65 11.60
N LEU A 431 32.65 -0.09 10.92
CA LEU A 431 32.82 0.80 9.78
C LEU A 431 33.27 2.20 10.19
N THR A 432 32.96 2.63 11.41
CA THR A 432 33.52 3.87 11.98
C THR A 432 34.66 3.55 12.94
N GLU A 433 35.74 4.34 12.89
CA GLU A 433 36.74 4.31 13.96
C GLU A 433 36.12 4.92 15.23
N SER A 434 36.22 4.21 16.35
CA SER A 434 35.81 4.70 17.67
C SER A 434 37.05 4.90 18.53
N ALA A 435 37.20 6.07 19.14
CA ALA A 435 38.18 6.25 20.21
C ALA A 435 37.90 5.25 21.33
N GLU A 436 38.94 4.57 21.84
CA GLU A 436 38.80 3.64 22.96
C GLU A 436 38.10 4.31 24.16
N PRO A 437 37.06 3.71 24.78
CA PRO A 437 36.51 4.24 26.02
C PRO A 437 37.58 4.21 27.12
N PRO A 438 37.75 5.30 27.92
CA PRO A 438 36.70 6.25 28.28
C PRO A 438 37.07 7.75 28.08
N ALA A 439 37.62 8.16 26.93
CA ALA A 439 38.13 9.53 26.75
C ALA A 439 37.38 10.44 25.75
N GLY A 440 36.26 10.02 25.14
CA GLY A 440 35.53 10.88 24.21
C GLY A 440 34.08 10.46 23.93
N GLU A 441 33.30 11.37 23.34
CA GLU A 441 31.96 11.06 22.84
C GLU A 441 32.03 10.05 21.70
N ALA A 442 31.30 8.94 21.79
CA ALA A 442 31.23 7.96 20.73
C ALA A 442 30.70 8.62 19.43
N PRO A 443 31.32 8.38 18.26
CA PRO A 443 30.83 8.89 16.98
C PRO A 443 29.58 8.14 16.49
N TYR A 444 29.14 7.11 17.22
CA TYR A 444 28.00 6.26 16.92
C TYR A 444 26.98 6.27 18.07
N ALA A 445 25.73 5.95 17.75
CA ALA A 445 24.73 5.55 18.75
C ALA A 445 24.63 4.01 18.80
N ALA A 446 24.33 3.46 19.98
CA ALA A 446 24.10 2.02 20.15
C ALA A 446 22.59 1.73 20.24
N LEU A 447 22.10 0.81 19.40
CA LEU A 447 20.73 0.34 19.39
C LEU A 447 20.61 -0.98 20.17
N HIS A 448 19.73 -0.99 21.17
CA HIS A 448 19.48 -2.12 22.05
C HIS A 448 18.00 -2.48 22.14
N TRP A 449 17.73 -3.70 22.59
CA TRP A 449 16.42 -4.17 23.05
C TRP A 449 15.28 -3.99 22.05
N VAL A 450 15.55 -4.19 20.76
CA VAL A 450 14.52 -4.15 19.73
C VAL A 450 13.58 -5.34 19.91
N CYS A 451 12.43 -5.10 20.54
CA CYS A 451 11.42 -6.11 20.81
C CYS A 451 10.06 -5.62 20.32
N VAL A 452 9.29 -6.55 19.73
CA VAL A 452 7.95 -6.31 19.21
C VAL A 452 7.01 -7.32 19.86
N ALA A 453 5.92 -6.80 20.43
CA ALA A 453 4.88 -7.60 21.06
C ALA A 453 4.35 -8.64 20.06
N SER A 454 4.11 -9.86 20.53
CA SER A 454 3.78 -11.02 19.70
C SER A 454 2.62 -10.74 18.74
N GLU A 455 1.58 -10.05 19.19
CA GLU A 455 0.39 -9.65 18.43
C GLU A 455 0.65 -8.62 17.33
N ALA A 456 1.79 -7.92 17.37
CA ALA A 456 2.15 -6.83 16.47
C ALA A 456 3.29 -7.20 15.50
N ARG A 457 3.81 -8.44 15.57
CA ARG A 457 4.86 -8.92 14.66
C ARG A 457 4.36 -9.00 13.22
N ARG A 458 5.29 -8.90 12.27
CA ARG A 458 5.03 -8.93 10.82
C ARG A 458 4.11 -7.81 10.30
N ARG A 459 3.92 -6.74 11.09
CA ARG A 459 3.16 -5.53 10.70
C ARG A 459 4.05 -4.31 10.40
N GLY A 460 5.35 -4.51 10.20
CA GLY A 460 6.30 -3.43 9.90
C GLY A 460 6.82 -2.64 11.12
N VAL A 461 6.45 -3.04 12.35
CA VAL A 461 6.90 -2.38 13.59
C VAL A 461 8.43 -2.40 13.73
N GLY A 462 9.09 -3.50 13.36
CA GLY A 462 10.56 -3.59 13.40
C GLY A 462 11.24 -2.58 12.47
N MET A 463 10.77 -2.45 11.22
CA MET A 463 11.27 -1.45 10.27
C MET A 463 11.03 -0.02 10.77
N PHE A 464 9.88 0.22 11.42
CA PHE A 464 9.60 1.49 12.08
C PHE A 464 10.60 1.79 13.21
N ILE A 465 10.90 0.81 14.07
CA ILE A 465 11.89 0.96 15.15
C ILE A 465 13.26 1.30 14.58
N LEU A 466 13.73 0.61 13.53
CA LEU A 466 15.02 0.91 12.91
C LEU A 466 15.06 2.33 12.31
N GLY A 467 13.96 2.74 11.67
CA GLY A 467 13.81 4.11 11.15
C GLY A 467 13.85 5.18 12.22
N GLU A 468 13.19 4.92 13.34
CA GLU A 468 13.17 5.87 14.46
C GLU A 468 14.51 5.90 15.19
N ALA A 469 15.16 4.75 15.36
CA ALA A 469 16.49 4.68 15.94
C ALA A 469 17.53 5.46 15.13
N GLU A 470 17.48 5.36 13.80
CA GLU A 470 18.33 6.16 12.92
C GLU A 470 18.02 7.66 13.06
N ARG A 471 16.75 8.05 13.13
CA ARG A 471 16.33 9.45 13.34
C ARG A 471 16.86 10.00 14.66
N LEU A 472 16.75 9.24 15.75
CA LEU A 472 17.25 9.62 17.07
C LEU A 472 18.77 9.74 17.09
N ALA A 473 19.49 8.82 16.44
CA ALA A 473 20.95 8.87 16.35
C ALA A 473 21.43 10.07 15.53
N LYS A 474 20.78 10.38 14.40
CA LYS A 474 21.05 11.59 13.60
C LYS A 474 20.75 12.87 14.38
N ALA A 475 19.63 12.92 15.10
CA ALA A 475 19.28 14.07 15.94
C ALA A 475 20.28 14.29 17.07
N ALA A 476 20.95 13.23 17.55
CA ALA A 476 22.03 13.30 18.52
C ALA A 476 23.42 13.60 17.89
N GLY A 477 23.48 13.95 16.59
CA GLY A 477 24.71 14.33 15.90
C GLY A 477 25.68 13.17 15.65
N LYS A 478 25.21 11.92 15.68
CA LYS A 478 26.05 10.74 15.44
C LYS A 478 26.26 10.52 13.94
N ARG A 479 27.29 9.75 13.59
CA ARG A 479 27.66 9.38 12.20
C ARG A 479 27.18 7.98 11.83
N SER A 480 26.89 7.15 12.82
CA SER A 480 26.45 5.77 12.59
C SER A 480 25.59 5.23 13.72
N LEU A 481 24.91 4.12 13.43
CA LEU A 481 24.12 3.34 14.37
C LEU A 481 24.68 1.91 14.41
N ARG A 482 25.10 1.47 15.60
CA ARG A 482 25.65 0.13 15.84
C ARG A 482 24.67 -0.71 16.64
N CYS A 483 24.60 -2.01 16.32
CA CYS A 483 23.88 -2.99 17.13
C CYS A 483 24.49 -4.37 17.01
N ASP A 484 24.16 -5.22 17.97
CA ASP A 484 24.53 -6.63 17.99
C ASP A 484 23.29 -7.51 18.18
N VAL A 485 23.32 -8.70 17.58
CA VAL A 485 22.24 -9.69 17.68
C VAL A 485 22.80 -11.08 17.93
N TYR A 486 21.99 -11.98 18.50
CA TYR A 486 22.34 -13.39 18.57
C TYR A 486 22.61 -13.94 17.16
N GLU A 487 23.68 -14.74 16.99
CA GLU A 487 24.08 -15.26 15.67
C GLU A 487 22.96 -16.08 15.02
N GLY A 488 22.20 -16.83 15.83
CA GLY A 488 21.04 -17.61 15.42
C GLY A 488 19.74 -16.82 15.22
N ASN A 489 19.70 -15.50 15.51
CA ASN A 489 18.51 -14.68 15.30
C ASN A 489 18.41 -14.23 13.84
N GLU A 490 18.16 -15.20 12.95
CA GLU A 490 18.00 -15.00 11.52
C GLU A 490 16.93 -13.93 11.18
N PRO A 491 15.75 -13.87 11.84
CA PRO A 491 14.76 -12.83 11.56
C PRO A 491 15.27 -11.41 11.78
N MET A 492 16.01 -11.16 12.87
CA MET A 492 16.56 -9.83 13.14
C MET A 492 17.73 -9.49 12.22
N ARG A 493 18.57 -10.47 11.88
CA ARG A 493 19.67 -10.28 10.90
C ARG A 493 19.12 -9.91 9.53
N ALA A 494 18.09 -10.61 9.07
CA ALA A 494 17.39 -10.30 7.82
C ALA A 494 16.78 -8.89 7.85
N LEU A 495 16.12 -8.51 8.95
CA LEU A 495 15.54 -7.18 9.12
C LEU A 495 16.60 -6.06 9.04
N LEU A 496 17.74 -6.24 9.70
CA LEU A 496 18.85 -5.28 9.67
C LEU A 496 19.43 -5.14 8.26
N MET A 497 19.67 -6.25 7.57
CA MET A 497 20.17 -6.23 6.18
C MET A 497 19.16 -5.60 5.22
N GLU A 498 17.87 -5.93 5.36
CA GLU A 498 16.77 -5.37 4.54
C GLU A 498 16.65 -3.85 4.75
N TYR A 499 16.81 -3.38 5.98
CA TYR A 499 16.84 -1.95 6.28
C TYR A 499 18.08 -1.25 5.70
N GLY A 500 19.18 -1.98 5.53
CA GLY A 500 20.45 -1.51 4.98
C GLY A 500 21.56 -1.30 6.01
N PHE A 501 21.63 -2.14 7.04
CA PHE A 501 22.83 -2.27 7.86
C PHE A 501 23.86 -3.16 7.17
N SER A 502 25.13 -2.84 7.35
CA SER A 502 26.25 -3.70 6.93
C SER A 502 26.63 -4.65 8.05
N SER A 503 26.99 -5.89 7.71
CA SER A 503 27.51 -6.84 8.70
C SER A 503 28.98 -6.54 8.98
N CYS A 504 29.32 -6.38 10.26
CA CYS A 504 30.67 -6.12 10.76
C CYS A 504 31.37 -7.39 11.29
N GLY A 505 30.84 -8.57 10.95
CA GLY A 505 31.36 -9.85 11.45
C GLY A 505 30.79 -10.26 12.82
N THR A 506 31.55 -11.06 13.56
CA THR A 506 31.15 -11.59 14.87
C THR A 506 31.91 -10.87 15.99
N ALA A 507 31.20 -10.04 16.76
CA ALA A 507 31.73 -9.44 17.97
C ALA A 507 31.81 -10.46 19.11
N VAL A 508 32.96 -10.52 19.76
CA VAL A 508 33.16 -11.21 21.04
C VAL A 508 33.05 -10.17 22.16
N LEU A 509 31.89 -10.11 22.80
CA LEU A 509 31.63 -9.23 23.93
C LEU A 509 32.12 -9.87 25.23
N ARG A 510 32.96 -9.16 25.97
CA ARG A 510 33.45 -9.59 27.30
C ARG A 510 32.68 -8.88 28.41
N ASP A 511 32.10 -9.65 29.34
CA ASP A 511 31.53 -9.08 30.56
C ASP A 511 32.63 -8.72 31.58
N ARG A 512 32.26 -7.99 32.65
CA ARG A 512 33.20 -7.61 33.73
C ARG A 512 33.79 -8.81 34.50
N LEU A 513 33.25 -10.01 34.31
CA LEU A 513 33.71 -11.26 34.92
C LEU A 513 34.52 -12.12 33.92
N GLY A 514 34.84 -11.59 32.74
CA GLY A 514 35.65 -12.26 31.72
C GLY A 514 34.89 -13.30 30.88
N ARG A 515 33.56 -13.40 30.99
CA ARG A 515 32.77 -14.33 30.16
C ARG A 515 32.58 -13.74 28.77
N GLU A 516 32.89 -14.55 27.76
CA GLU A 516 32.77 -14.19 26.35
C GLU A 516 31.40 -14.56 25.79
N ARG A 517 30.80 -13.62 25.05
CA ARG A 517 29.53 -13.82 24.33
C ARG A 517 29.72 -13.43 22.87
N ARG A 518 29.44 -14.37 21.97
CA ARG A 518 29.50 -14.14 20.53
C ARG A 518 28.18 -13.56 20.03
N ARG A 519 28.28 -12.52 19.21
CA ARG A 519 27.17 -11.77 18.63
C ARG A 519 27.48 -11.39 17.20
N ALA A 520 26.49 -11.43 16.32
CA ALA A 520 26.63 -10.86 14.98
C ALA A 520 26.51 -9.33 15.10
N ALA A 521 27.54 -8.62 14.64
CA ALA A 521 27.64 -7.17 14.72
C ALA A 521 27.17 -6.51 13.41
N PHE A 522 26.48 -5.38 13.54
CA PHE A 522 25.94 -4.62 12.42
C PHE A 522 26.13 -3.12 12.64
N GLU A 523 26.47 -2.42 11.56
CA GLU A 523 26.60 -0.96 11.56
C GLU A 523 25.97 -0.35 10.30
N ARG A 524 25.29 0.78 10.50
CA ARG A 524 24.75 1.60 9.43
C ARG A 524 25.37 2.99 9.50
N LEU A 525 26.00 3.39 8.40
CA LEU A 525 26.50 4.74 8.15
C LEU A 525 25.44 5.59 7.44
N TRP A 526 25.57 6.91 7.52
CA TRP A 526 24.81 7.86 6.71
C TRP A 526 25.69 9.02 6.25
#